data_AF-A0A1Z4LUJ2-F1
#
_entry.id   AF-A0A1Z4LUJ2-F1
#
_cell.length_a   1.000
_cell.length_b   1.000
_cell.length_c   1.000
_cell.angle_alpha   90.00
_cell.angle_beta   90.00
_cell.angle_gamma   90.00
#
_symmetry.space_group_name_H-M   'P 1'
#
loop_
_entity.id
_entity.type
_entity.pdbx_description
1 polymer ?
#
loop_
_entity_poly.entity_id
_entity_poly.type
_entity_poly.pdbx_seq_one_letter_code
_entity_poly.pdbx_strand_id
1 'polypeptide(L)'
;MKNIIFNLGFATILTHELDAMTQSEWRLLFILRNLPEQTASVAFVVIHVPLIAVLLWLTNNEYKIIKNWSRIVLAAFLVIHSGLHKLLENNPNYTFNSTLSLWLIYGAALLGLFYLILVFVSWLRESGKSLTTN
;
A
#
# COMPACT_ATOMS: atom_id res chain seq x y z
N MET A 1 -2.19 -12.25 14.80
CA MET A 1 -2.06 -10.76 14.74
C MET A 1 -1.40 -10.27 13.46
N LYS A 2 -0.12 -10.57 13.17
CA LYS A 2 0.59 -10.10 11.94
C LYS A 2 -0.20 -10.23 10.64
N ASN A 3 -0.79 -11.40 10.39
CA ASN A 3 -1.58 -11.65 9.18
C ASN A 3 -2.84 -10.78 9.09
N ILE A 4 -3.52 -10.55 10.23
CA ILE A 4 -4.74 -9.73 10.28
C ILE A 4 -4.39 -8.27 10.00
N ILE A 5 -3.37 -7.73 10.65
CA ILE A 5 -2.91 -6.35 10.43
C ILE A 5 -2.46 -6.15 8.98
N PHE A 6 -1.71 -7.10 8.42
CA PHE A 6 -1.33 -7.06 7.01
C PHE A 6 -2.55 -7.07 6.09
N ASN A 7 -3.49 -8.01 6.28
CA ASN A 7 -4.66 -8.12 5.42
C ASN A 7 -5.56 -6.89 5.52
N LEU A 8 -5.70 -6.30 6.72
CA LEU A 8 -6.40 -5.02 6.89
C LEU A 8 -5.69 -3.91 6.13
N GLY A 9 -4.37 -3.75 6.28
CA GLY A 9 -3.61 -2.74 5.55
C GLY A 9 -3.72 -2.92 4.03
N PHE A 10 -3.67 -4.17 3.55
CA PHE A 10 -3.85 -4.48 2.14
C PHE A 10 -5.27 -4.19 1.64
N ALA A 11 -6.30 -4.53 2.41
CA ALA A 11 -7.68 -4.18 2.08
C ALA A 11 -7.90 -2.66 2.07
N THR A 12 -7.30 -1.93 3.01
CA THR A 12 -7.40 -0.47 3.07
C THR A 12 -6.77 0.19 1.86
N ILE A 13 -5.59 -0.25 1.39
CA ILE A 13 -5.01 0.33 0.16
C ILE A 13 -5.85 0.00 -1.08
N LEU A 14 -6.39 -1.22 -1.20
CA LEU A 14 -7.29 -1.55 -2.31
C LEU A 14 -8.57 -0.71 -2.28
N THR A 15 -9.06 -0.38 -1.08
CA THR A 15 -10.23 0.50 -0.91
C THR A 15 -9.86 1.95 -1.20
N HIS A 16 -8.64 2.37 -0.88
CA HIS A 16 -8.09 3.66 -1.29
C HIS A 16 -8.05 3.78 -2.82
N GLU A 17 -7.70 2.74 -3.57
CA GLU A 17 -7.75 2.78 -5.05
C GLU A 17 -9.16 3.02 -5.60
N LEU A 18 -10.20 2.56 -4.89
CA LEU A 18 -11.60 2.86 -5.24
C LEU A 18 -11.91 4.35 -5.01
N ASP A 19 -11.45 4.92 -3.89
CA ASP A 19 -11.55 6.36 -3.63
C ASP A 19 -10.72 7.16 -4.65
N ALA A 20 -9.50 6.72 -4.97
CA ALA A 20 -8.60 7.33 -5.95
C ALA A 20 -9.23 7.45 -7.34
N MET A 21 -10.02 6.44 -7.74
CA MET A 21 -10.82 6.51 -8.96
C MET A 21 -11.83 7.67 -8.89
N THR A 22 -12.54 7.84 -7.77
CA THR A 22 -13.49 8.96 -7.59
C THR A 22 -12.80 10.31 -7.50
N GLN A 23 -11.57 10.34 -6.98
CA GLN A 23 -10.75 11.53 -6.83
C GLN A 23 -9.91 11.87 -8.08
N SER A 24 -9.99 11.07 -9.14
CA SER A 24 -9.23 11.27 -10.38
C SER A 24 -7.70 11.29 -10.17
N GLU A 25 -7.18 10.39 -9.35
CA GLU A 25 -5.76 10.35 -8.98
C GLU A 25 -4.80 10.22 -10.17
N TRP A 26 -5.26 9.67 -11.30
CA TRP A 26 -4.46 9.63 -12.53
C TRP A 26 -3.92 11.00 -12.97
N ARG A 27 -4.57 12.11 -12.56
CA ARG A 27 -4.09 13.49 -12.81
C ARG A 27 -2.82 13.84 -12.02
N LEU A 28 -2.53 13.11 -10.95
CA LEU A 28 -1.31 13.25 -10.14
C LEU A 28 -0.17 12.35 -10.65
N LEU A 29 -0.49 11.25 -11.35
CA LEU A 29 0.49 10.27 -11.81
C LEU A 29 1.26 10.75 -13.04
N PHE A 30 2.61 10.73 -12.98
CA PHE A 30 3.50 11.32 -13.99
C PHE A 30 3.19 10.88 -15.44
N ILE A 31 2.85 9.60 -15.62
CA ILE A 31 2.54 9.01 -16.94
C ILE A 31 1.10 9.32 -17.35
N LEU A 32 0.13 9.05 -16.48
CA LEU A 32 -1.29 9.12 -16.84
C LEU A 32 -1.81 10.56 -16.96
N ARG A 33 -1.23 11.52 -16.24
CA ARG A 33 -1.66 12.94 -16.25
C ARG A 33 -1.59 13.63 -17.62
N ASN A 34 -0.80 13.06 -18.54
CA ASN A 34 -0.62 13.61 -19.89
C ASN A 34 -1.56 12.98 -20.93
N LEU A 35 -2.35 11.98 -20.54
CA LEU A 35 -3.30 11.32 -21.44
C LEU A 35 -4.63 12.10 -21.48
N PRO A 36 -5.42 11.97 -22.56
CA PRO A 36 -6.80 12.46 -22.56
C PRO A 36 -7.59 11.88 -21.39
N GLU A 37 -8.44 12.67 -20.76
CA GLU A 37 -9.12 12.34 -19.50
C GLU A 37 -9.80 10.96 -19.51
N GLN A 38 -10.56 10.65 -20.57
CA GLN A 38 -11.22 9.36 -20.71
C GLN A 38 -10.22 8.20 -20.89
N THR A 39 -9.12 8.42 -21.60
CA THR A 39 -8.06 7.42 -21.77
C THR A 39 -7.32 7.19 -20.45
N ALA A 40 -7.02 8.25 -19.71
CA ALA A 40 -6.32 8.17 -18.42
C ALA A 40 -7.12 7.37 -17.39
N SER A 41 -8.42 7.63 -17.26
CA SER A 41 -9.29 6.94 -16.31
C SER A 41 -9.49 5.46 -16.66
N VAL A 42 -9.67 5.12 -17.94
CA VAL A 42 -9.73 3.72 -18.40
C VAL A 42 -8.40 3.01 -18.16
N ALA A 43 -7.28 3.65 -18.51
CA ALA A 43 -5.96 3.09 -18.29
C ALA A 43 -5.68 2.86 -16.80
N PHE A 44 -6.08 3.79 -15.92
CA PHE A 44 -5.99 3.65 -14.48
C PHE A 44 -6.64 2.34 -14.04
N VAL A 45 -7.93 2.12 -14.36
CA VAL A 45 -8.64 0.89 -13.96
C VAL A 45 -8.03 -0.37 -14.57
N VAL A 46 -7.73 -0.36 -15.87
CA VAL A 46 -7.23 -1.55 -16.58
C VAL A 46 -5.86 -1.98 -16.06
N ILE A 47 -4.96 -1.05 -15.75
CA ILE A 47 -3.63 -1.35 -15.19
C ILE A 47 -3.73 -1.95 -13.78
N HIS A 48 -4.74 -1.55 -13.00
CA HIS A 48 -4.94 -2.10 -11.66
C HIS A 48 -5.30 -3.59 -11.66
N VAL A 49 -5.95 -4.11 -12.71
CA VAL A 49 -6.32 -5.54 -12.78
C VAL A 49 -5.09 -6.47 -12.71
N PRO A 50 -4.09 -6.38 -13.63
CA PRO A 50 -2.89 -7.21 -13.54
C PRO A 50 -2.03 -6.85 -12.31
N LEU A 51 -2.00 -5.58 -11.89
CA LEU A 51 -1.26 -5.17 -10.70
C LEU A 51 -1.79 -5.87 -9.44
N ILE A 52 -3.10 -5.82 -9.22
CA ILE A 52 -3.75 -6.45 -8.06
C ILE A 52 -3.58 -7.98 -8.13
N ALA A 53 -3.69 -8.59 -9.30
CA ALA A 53 -3.45 -10.03 -9.47
C ALA A 53 -2.02 -10.42 -9.06
N VAL A 54 -1.01 -9.65 -9.50
CA VAL A 54 0.40 -9.88 -9.11
C VAL A 54 0.61 -9.67 -7.61
N LEU A 55 0.03 -8.62 -7.02
CA LEU A 55 0.12 -8.36 -5.58
C LEU A 55 -0.51 -9.50 -4.77
N LEU A 56 -1.67 -10.00 -5.18
CA LEU A 56 -2.33 -11.15 -4.54
C LEU A 56 -1.46 -12.41 -4.62
N TRP A 57 -0.91 -12.70 -5.81
CA TRP A 57 -0.02 -13.83 -6.00
C TRP A 57 1.24 -13.74 -5.13
N LEU A 58 1.92 -12.60 -5.13
CA LEU A 58 3.13 -12.36 -4.34
C LEU A 58 2.88 -12.47 -2.83
N THR A 59 1.83 -11.81 -2.33
CA THR A 59 1.54 -11.73 -0.89
C THR A 59 0.90 -13.01 -0.31
N ASN A 60 0.49 -13.94 -1.18
CA ASN A 60 -0.06 -15.25 -0.81
C ASN A 60 0.74 -16.42 -1.39
N ASN A 61 1.94 -16.17 -1.88
CA ASN A 61 2.80 -17.19 -2.49
C ASN A 61 3.08 -18.36 -1.54
N GLU A 62 3.17 -19.57 -2.09
CA GLU A 62 3.48 -20.80 -1.33
C GLU A 62 4.88 -20.75 -0.72
N TYR A 63 5.83 -20.16 -1.43
CA TYR A 63 7.18 -19.93 -0.93
C TYR A 63 7.16 -18.82 0.13
N LYS A 64 7.35 -19.21 1.39
CA LYS A 64 7.33 -18.31 2.56
C LYS A 64 8.24 -17.10 2.41
N ILE A 65 9.40 -17.27 1.76
CA ILE A 65 10.36 -16.18 1.54
C ILE A 65 9.78 -15.08 0.65
N ILE A 66 9.17 -15.45 -0.49
CA ILE A 66 8.51 -14.53 -1.42
C ILE A 66 7.38 -13.83 -0.68
N LYS A 67 6.48 -14.61 -0.08
CA LYS A 67 5.36 -14.10 0.70
C LYS A 67 5.77 -13.07 1.75
N ASN A 68 6.75 -13.39 2.59
CA ASN A 68 7.17 -12.51 3.69
C ASN A 68 7.79 -11.21 3.17
N TRP A 69 8.70 -11.30 2.20
CA TRP A 69 9.33 -10.12 1.61
C TRP A 69 8.32 -9.24 0.89
N SER A 70 7.43 -9.82 0.08
CA SER A 70 6.38 -9.06 -0.60
C SER A 70 5.46 -8.34 0.38
N ARG A 71 5.13 -8.95 1.52
CA ARG A 71 4.33 -8.31 2.56
C ARG A 71 5.06 -7.16 3.25
N ILE A 72 6.36 -7.31 3.52
CA ILE A 72 7.22 -6.25 4.07
C ILE A 72 7.30 -5.07 3.10
N VAL A 73 7.59 -5.34 1.83
CA VAL A 73 7.71 -4.33 0.77
C VAL A 73 6.39 -3.57 0.61
N LEU A 74 5.26 -4.28 0.55
CA LEU A 74 3.96 -3.64 0.44
C LEU A 74 3.63 -2.81 1.69
N ALA A 75 3.91 -3.31 2.89
CA ALA A 75 3.69 -2.56 4.13
C ALA A 75 4.55 -1.28 4.20
N ALA A 76 5.80 -1.34 3.73
CA ALA A 76 6.66 -0.16 3.59
C ALA A 76 6.11 0.82 2.54
N PHE A 77 5.63 0.29 1.41
CA PHE A 77 4.96 1.10 0.39
C PHE A 77 3.76 1.86 0.97
N LEU A 78 2.92 1.27 1.83
CA LEU A 78 1.79 1.99 2.45
C LEU A 78 2.24 3.24 3.23
N VAL A 79 3.35 3.14 3.96
CA VAL A 79 3.92 4.26 4.71
C VAL A 79 4.43 5.34 3.76
N ILE A 80 5.22 4.94 2.76
CA ILE A 80 5.77 5.86 1.75
C ILE A 80 4.66 6.53 0.95
N HIS A 81 3.61 5.79 0.58
CA HIS A 81 2.44 6.25 -0.17
C HIS A 81 1.73 7.41 0.53
N SER A 82 1.50 7.31 1.84
CA SER A 82 0.96 8.45 2.60
C SER A 82 1.86 9.68 2.57
N GLY A 83 3.18 9.49 2.54
CA GLY A 83 4.15 10.57 2.37
C GLY A 83 4.05 11.23 0.99
N LEU A 84 3.78 10.45 -0.07
CA LEU A 84 3.52 10.97 -1.41
C LEU A 84 2.25 11.82 -1.45
N HIS A 85 1.15 11.35 -0.83
CA HIS A 85 -0.06 12.16 -0.70
C HIS A 85 0.20 13.46 0.06
N LYS A 86 0.93 13.38 1.16
CA LYS A 86 1.29 14.56 1.94
C LYS A 86 2.12 15.56 1.11
N LEU A 87 3.04 15.07 0.29
CA LEU A 87 3.87 15.91 -0.59
C LEU A 87 3.04 16.59 -1.70
N LEU A 88 2.02 15.89 -2.20
CA LEU A 88 1.17 16.35 -3.30
C LEU A 88 -0.08 17.10 -2.85
N GLU A 89 -0.33 17.25 -1.55
CA GLU A 89 -1.58 17.83 -1.01
C GLU A 89 -1.86 19.26 -1.47
N ASN A 90 -0.81 20.03 -1.79
CA ASN A 90 -0.91 21.40 -2.28
C ASN A 90 -1.02 21.49 -3.82
N ASN A 91 -1.03 20.35 -4.52
CA ASN A 91 -1.19 20.32 -5.97
C ASN A 91 -2.64 20.70 -6.34
N PRO A 92 -2.87 21.53 -7.38
CA PRO A 92 -4.22 21.92 -7.79
C PRO A 92 -5.12 20.75 -8.22
N ASN A 93 -4.53 19.62 -8.63
CA ASN A 93 -5.27 18.41 -8.99
C ASN A 93 -5.49 17.45 -7.81
N TYR A 94 -5.06 17.81 -6.59
CA TYR A 94 -5.24 17.01 -5.40
C TYR A 94 -6.63 17.22 -4.80
N THR A 95 -7.40 16.15 -4.67
CA THR A 95 -8.83 16.18 -4.32
C THR A 95 -9.18 15.34 -3.09
N PHE A 96 -8.21 14.64 -2.49
CA PHE A 96 -8.39 13.79 -1.31
C PHE A 96 -8.54 14.59 -0.01
N ASN A 97 -9.63 15.36 0.09
CA ASN A 97 -9.91 16.27 1.20
C ASN A 97 -10.97 15.72 2.17
N SER A 98 -11.61 14.61 1.82
CA SER A 98 -12.66 14.01 2.64
C SER A 98 -12.06 13.25 3.84
N THR A 99 -12.80 13.20 4.95
CA THR A 99 -12.40 12.40 6.12
C THR A 99 -12.17 10.94 5.75
N LEU A 100 -13.01 10.37 4.87
CA LEU A 100 -12.86 9.00 4.40
C LEU A 100 -11.54 8.80 3.64
N SER A 101 -11.23 9.69 2.69
CA SER A 101 -9.98 9.66 1.92
C SER A 101 -8.75 9.71 2.83
N LEU A 102 -8.76 10.60 3.81
CA LEU A 102 -7.67 10.73 4.79
C LEU A 102 -7.52 9.45 5.63
N TRP A 103 -8.63 8.83 6.07
CA TRP A 103 -8.60 7.55 6.77
C TRP A 103 -8.05 6.42 5.92
N LEU A 104 -8.41 6.37 4.63
CA LEU A 104 -7.91 5.35 3.72
C LEU A 104 -6.40 5.50 3.49
N ILE A 105 -5.91 6.73 3.26
CA ILE A 105 -4.49 7.02 3.04
C ILE A 105 -3.67 6.78 4.32
N TYR A 106 -3.97 7.53 5.39
CA TYR A 106 -3.16 7.50 6.60
C TYR A 106 -3.45 6.27 7.46
N GLY A 107 -4.66 5.71 7.41
CA GLY A 107 -4.99 4.45 8.07
C GLY A 107 -4.26 3.26 7.44
N ALA A 108 -4.11 3.21 6.11
CA ALA A 108 -3.27 2.21 5.45
C ALA A 108 -1.80 2.33 5.91
N ALA A 109 -1.26 3.54 5.98
CA ALA A 109 0.09 3.78 6.48
C ALA A 109 0.28 3.32 7.93
N LEU A 110 -0.68 3.61 8.83
CA LEU A 110 -0.64 3.15 10.22
C LEU A 110 -0.65 1.61 10.31
N LEU A 111 -1.49 0.94 9.52
CA LEU A 111 -1.54 -0.53 9.47
C LEU A 111 -0.24 -1.12 8.92
N GLY A 112 0.33 -0.51 7.87
CA GLY A 112 1.62 -0.89 7.30
C GLY A 112 2.76 -0.74 8.32
N LEU A 113 2.86 0.41 8.98
CA LEU A 113 3.84 0.66 10.02
C LEU A 113 3.70 -0.34 11.18
N PHE A 114 2.47 -0.60 11.63
CA PHE A 114 2.24 -1.55 12.71
C PHE A 114 2.66 -2.97 12.30
N TYR A 115 2.38 -3.39 11.07
CA TYR A 115 2.87 -4.66 10.56
C TYR A 115 4.40 -4.75 10.58
N LEU A 116 5.11 -3.71 10.12
CA LEU A 116 6.57 -3.67 10.10
C LEU A 116 7.16 -3.77 11.51
N ILE A 117 6.58 -3.06 12.49
CA ILE A 117 6.99 -3.16 13.90
C ILE A 117 6.83 -4.60 14.41
N LEU A 118 5.70 -5.25 14.13
CA LEU A 118 5.47 -6.64 14.55
C LEU A 118 6.46 -7.62 13.90
N VAL A 119 6.83 -7.39 12.63
CA VAL A 119 7.86 -8.17 11.94
C VAL A 119 9.23 -7.96 12.60
N PHE A 120 9.62 -6.71 12.85
CA PHE A 120 10.89 -6.36 13.48
C PHE A 120 11.03 -6.95 14.88
N VAL A 121 9.99 -6.83 15.71
CA VAL A 121 9.95 -7.43 17.06
C VAL A 121 10.06 -8.97 16.99
N SER A 122 9.42 -9.61 16.01
CA SER A 122 9.54 -11.05 15.82
C SER A 122 10.97 -11.45 15.47
N TRP A 123 11.61 -10.70 14.57
CA TRP A 123 13.00 -10.92 14.16
C TRP A 123 13.97 -10.76 15.34
N LEU A 124 13.85 -9.69 16.14
CA LEU A 124 14.69 -9.49 17.34
C LEU A 124 14.58 -10.66 18.31
N ARG A 125 13.38 -11.20 18.51
CA ARG A 125 13.15 -12.35 19.40
C ARG A 125 13.79 -13.64 18.89
N GLU A 126 13.81 -13.83 17.57
CA GLU A 126 14.43 -15.00 16.95
C GLU A 126 15.97 -14.91 17.01
N SER A 127 16.53 -13.73 16.72
CA SER A 127 17.97 -13.47 16.83
C SER A 127 18.48 -13.61 18.27
N GLY A 128 17.72 -13.13 19.27
CA GLY A 128 18.09 -13.25 20.69
C GLY A 128 18.15 -14.70 21.18
N LYS A 129 17.28 -15.59 20.69
CA LYS A 129 17.30 -17.01 21.05
C LYS A 129 18.49 -17.76 20.46
N SER A 130 18.97 -17.35 19.29
CA SER A 130 20.12 -17.99 18.63
C SER A 130 21.45 -17.70 19.36
N LEU A 131 21.52 -16.63 20.15
CA LEU A 131 22.74 -16.23 20.87
C LEU A 131 22.86 -16.89 22.25
N THR A 132 21.77 -17.39 22.84
CA THR A 132 21.76 -18.04 24.16
C THR A 132 21.78 -19.58 24.09
N THR A 133 21.82 -20.16 22.90
CA THR A 133 21.73 -21.61 22.65
C THR A 133 23.00 -22.20 22.00
N ASN A 134 24.06 -21.41 21.87
CA ASN A 134 25.42 -21.85 21.56
C ASN A 134 26.31 -21.64 22.79
#